data_AF-A0A485C814-F1
#
_entry.id   AF-A0A485C814-F1
#
_cell.length_a   1.000
_cell.length_b   1.000
_cell.length_c   1.000
_cell.angle_alpha   90.00
_cell.angle_beta   90.00
_cell.angle_gamma   90.00
#
_symmetry.space_group_name_H-M   'P 1'
#
loop_
_entity.id
_entity.type
_entity.pdbx_description
1 polymer ?
#
loop_
_entity_poly.entity_id
_entity_poly.type
_entity_poly.pdbx_seq_one_letter_code
_entity_poly.pdbx_strand_id
1 'polypeptide(L)'
;MTAIVGLNGCGKSTLLKTLAGFIPPVSGRLRWTVSRPVIGWLAQRHALESQFPLTVQDVVSQGAWPHVSLLGGIRSEFRRVSAPRWSAWG
;
A
#
# COMPACT_ATOMS: atom_id res chain seq x y z
N MET A 1 -5.05 8.67 -12.93
CA MET A 1 -4.79 7.24 -12.64
C MET A 1 -4.05 6.67 -13.84
N THR A 2 -2.99 5.88 -13.61
CA THR A 2 -2.14 5.31 -14.67
C THR A 2 -2.05 3.81 -14.48
N ALA A 3 -2.23 3.03 -15.55
CA ALA A 3 -2.13 1.58 -15.53
C ALA A 3 -0.95 1.09 -16.38
N ILE A 4 -0.29 0.03 -15.93
CA ILE A 4 0.80 -0.64 -16.66
C ILE A 4 0.29 -2.02 -17.06
N VAL A 5 0.14 -2.27 -18.37
CA VAL A 5 -0.38 -3.53 -18.92
C VAL A 5 0.68 -4.17 -19.80
N GLY A 6 0.74 -5.51 -19.79
CA GLY A 6 1.70 -6.28 -20.59
C GLY A 6 1.66 -7.76 -20.23
N LEU A 7 2.32 -8.61 -21.02
CA LEU A 7 2.34 -10.06 -20.84
C LEU A 7 2.95 -10.47 -19.48
N ASN A 8 2.58 -11.66 -18.99
CA ASN A 8 3.24 -12.24 -17.82
C ASN A 8 4.73 -12.45 -18.14
N GLY A 9 5.61 -12.08 -17.22
CA GLY A 9 7.06 -12.14 -17.42
C GLY A 9 7.70 -10.91 -18.07
N CYS A 10 6.95 -9.92 -18.59
CA CYS A 10 7.55 -8.70 -19.16
C CYS A 10 8.16 -7.73 -18.12
N GLY A 11 8.22 -8.11 -16.84
CA GLY A 11 8.88 -7.33 -15.80
C GLY A 11 8.03 -6.27 -15.10
N LYS A 12 6.70 -6.25 -15.27
CA LYS A 12 5.80 -5.28 -14.59
C LYS A 12 6.04 -5.22 -13.07
N SER A 13 6.12 -6.37 -12.42
CA SER A 13 6.37 -6.44 -10.98
C SER A 13 7.77 -5.93 -10.62
N THR A 14 8.77 -6.16 -11.48
CA THR A 14 10.14 -5.65 -11.30
C THR A 14 10.18 -4.13 -11.46
N LEU A 15 9.48 -3.58 -12.45
CA LEU A 15 9.35 -2.14 -12.65
C LEU A 15 8.67 -1.48 -11.46
N LEU A 16 7.55 -2.02 -11.02
CA LEU A 16 6.81 -1.52 -9.86
C LEU A 16 7.65 -1.60 -8.57
N LYS A 17 8.40 -2.70 -8.36
CA LYS A 17 9.36 -2.83 -7.24
C LYS A 17 10.47 -1.79 -7.31
N THR A 18 10.95 -1.48 -8.51
CA THR A 18 11.98 -0.44 -8.72
C THR A 18 11.44 0.95 -8.39
N LEU A 19 10.21 1.27 -8.80
CA LEU A 19 9.55 2.53 -8.47
C LEU A 19 9.29 2.69 -6.96
N ALA A 20 8.87 1.61 -6.30
CA ALA A 20 8.73 1.57 -4.84
C ALA A 20 10.09 1.66 -4.10
N GLY A 21 11.20 1.39 -4.80
CA GLY A 21 12.56 1.43 -4.25
C GLY A 21 13.00 0.14 -3.56
N PHE A 22 12.34 -0.99 -3.82
CA PHE A 22 12.78 -2.31 -3.36
C PHE A 22 13.97 -2.85 -4.16
N ILE A 23 14.13 -2.42 -5.41
CA ILE A 23 15.22 -2.86 -6.31
C ILE A 23 15.84 -1.60 -6.95
N PRO A 24 17.18 -1.46 -7.00
CA PRO A 24 17.79 -0.34 -7.70
C PRO A 24 17.58 -0.45 -9.22
N PRO A 25 17.42 0.68 -9.93
CA PRO A 25 17.31 0.65 -11.38
C PRO A 25 18.62 0.15 -12.00
N VAL A 26 18.52 -0.76 -12.97
CA VAL A 26 19.69 -1.27 -13.72
C VAL A 26 20.34 -0.15 -14.52
N SER A 27 19.55 0.79 -15.02
CA SER A 27 20.02 2.02 -15.68
C SER A 27 18.94 3.10 -15.60
N GLY A 28 19.34 4.35 -15.88
CA GLY A 28 18.46 5.52 -15.81
C GLY A 28 18.37 6.15 -14.41
N ARG A 29 17.46 7.13 -14.26
CA ARG A 29 17.26 7.85 -13.00
C ARG A 29 15.76 8.07 -12.75
N LEU A 30 15.32 7.90 -11.51
CA LEU A 30 14.00 8.32 -11.06
C LEU A 30 14.06 9.78 -10.63
N ARG A 31 13.21 10.62 -11.20
CA ARG A 31 13.08 12.04 -10.82
C ARG A 31 11.70 12.28 -10.24
N TRP A 32 11.67 12.97 -9.10
CA TRP A 32 10.45 13.46 -8.47
C TRP A 32 10.43 14.98 -8.58
N THR A 33 9.29 15.57 -8.92
CA THR A 33 9.19 17.03 -9.16
C THR A 33 9.39 17.85 -7.89
N VAL A 34 9.08 17.29 -6.71
CA VAL A 34 9.20 17.98 -5.42
C VAL A 34 10.14 17.22 -4.49
N SER A 35 9.67 16.08 -3.96
CA SER A 35 10.42 15.19 -3.07
C SER A 35 9.95 13.76 -3.30
N ARG A 36 10.71 12.77 -2.82
CA ARG A 36 10.31 11.37 -2.92
C ARG A 36 9.01 11.17 -2.11
N PRO A 37 7.90 10.75 -2.76
CA PRO A 37 6.65 10.53 -2.04
C PRO A 37 6.74 9.31 -1.13
N VAL A 38 5.87 9.25 -0.13
CA VAL A 38 5.61 8.01 0.61
C VAL A 38 4.86 7.07 -0.32
N ILE A 39 5.46 5.93 -0.66
CA ILE A 39 4.89 4.96 -1.61
C ILE A 39 4.25 3.83 -0.80
N GLY A 40 2.92 3.72 -0.87
CA GLY A 40 2.18 2.54 -0.41
C GLY A 40 2.31 1.41 -1.42
N TRP A 41 2.81 0.25 -0.98
CA TRP A 41 2.97 -0.93 -1.82
C TRP A 41 1.96 -2.02 -1.44
N LEU A 42 1.17 -2.47 -2.39
CA LEU A 42 0.29 -3.64 -2.23
C LEU A 42 0.89 -4.82 -2.99
N ALA A 43 1.32 -5.85 -2.27
CA ALA A 43 1.92 -7.02 -2.87
C ALA A 43 0.86 -7.85 -3.63
N GLN A 44 1.19 -8.29 -4.84
CA GLN A 44 0.28 -9.03 -5.71
C GLN A 44 -0.11 -10.41 -5.17
N ARG A 45 0.76 -11.05 -4.36
CA ARG A 45 0.42 -12.26 -3.60
C ARG A 45 0.73 -11.95 -2.14
N HIS A 46 -0.30 -11.90 -1.32
CA HIS A 46 -0.13 -11.91 0.12
C HIS A 46 0.40 -13.28 0.51
N ALA A 47 1.63 -13.34 1.04
CA ALA A 47 2.05 -14.45 1.90
C ALA A 47 1.35 -14.35 3.28
N LEU A 48 0.04 -14.02 3.28
CA LEU A 48 -0.85 -14.16 4.44
C LEU A 48 -1.45 -15.57 4.48
N GLU A 49 -0.91 -16.49 3.69
CA GLU A 49 -1.22 -17.90 3.82
C GLU A 49 -0.46 -18.45 5.02
N SER A 50 -1.17 -18.50 6.15
CA SER A 50 -1.31 -19.67 7.05
C SER A 50 -1.03 -19.48 8.54
N GLN A 51 -0.55 -18.34 9.03
CA GLN A 51 -0.37 -18.13 10.47
C GLN A 51 -0.80 -16.73 10.90
N PHE A 52 -1.72 -16.69 11.87
CA PHE A 52 -2.27 -15.55 12.65
C PHE A 52 -3.71 -15.12 12.36
N PRO A 53 -4.57 -15.01 13.40
CA PRO A 53 -5.89 -14.39 13.29
C PRO A 53 -5.75 -12.86 13.27
N LEU A 54 -5.33 -12.30 12.13
CA LEU A 54 -5.37 -10.85 11.93
C LEU A 54 -6.77 -10.45 11.44
N THR A 55 -7.38 -9.47 12.10
CA THR A 55 -8.64 -8.91 11.64
C THR A 55 -8.40 -7.90 10.51
N VAL A 56 -9.41 -7.61 9.70
CA VAL A 56 -9.35 -6.55 8.68
C VAL A 56 -8.96 -5.20 9.29
N GLN A 57 -9.39 -4.95 10.53
CA GLN A 57 -9.05 -3.74 11.28
C GLN A 57 -7.55 -3.66 11.56
N ASP A 58 -6.90 -4.77 11.89
CA ASP A 58 -5.45 -4.81 12.15
C ASP A 58 -4.65 -4.49 10.87
N VAL A 59 -5.07 -5.07 9.73
CA VAL A 59 -4.42 -4.84 8.43
C VAL A 59 -4.57 -3.38 7.96
N VAL A 60 -5.78 -2.80 8.09
CA VAL A 60 -6.01 -1.39 7.75
C VAL A 60 -5.24 -0.47 8.70
N SER A 61 -5.20 -0.80 9.99
CA SER A 61 -4.46 -0.02 10.98
C SER A 61 -2.96 0.00 10.66
N GLN A 62 -2.37 -1.10 10.17
CA GLN A 62 -0.97 -1.17 9.71
C GLN A 62 -0.66 -0.20 8.55
N GLY A 63 -1.59 -0.02 7.61
CA GLY A 63 -1.43 0.95 6.52
C GLY A 63 -1.51 2.42 6.97
N ALA A 64 -2.08 2.69 8.15
CA ALA A 64 -2.22 4.02 8.71
C ALA A 64 -0.98 4.54 9.45
N TRP A 65 0.00 3.66 9.76
CA TRP A 65 1.19 3.97 10.59
C TRP A 65 2.00 5.20 10.16
N PRO A 66 2.12 5.58 8.86
CA PRO A 66 2.82 6.81 8.48
C PRO A 66 2.18 8.09 9.05
N HIS A 67 0.92 8.04 9.47
CA HIS A 67 0.16 9.17 10.03
C HIS A 67 -0.10 9.07 11.53
N VAL A 68 0.42 8.03 12.22
CA VAL A 68 0.25 7.85 13.67
C VAL A 68 1.57 8.17 14.37
N SER A 69 1.59 9.23 15.17
CA SER A 69 2.77 9.62 15.95
C SER A 69 3.02 8.63 17.08
N LEU A 70 4.30 8.32 17.37
CA LEU A 70 4.76 7.39 18.42
C LEU A 70 4.17 7.68 19.82
N LEU A 71 3.71 8.92 20.07
CA LEU A 71 3.17 9.39 21.35
C LEU A 71 1.67 9.68 21.33
N GLY A 72 1.01 9.51 20.18
CA GLY A 72 -0.42 9.78 20.02
C GLY A 72 -1.06 8.55 19.41
N GLY A 73 -1.45 7.59 20.24
CA GLY A 73 -2.14 6.37 19.82
C GLY A 73 -3.26 6.66 18.81
N ILE A 74 -3.64 5.65 18.02
CA ILE A 74 -4.61 5.74 16.91
C ILE A 74 -5.76 6.69 17.28
N ARG A 75 -5.66 7.96 16.83
CA ARG A 75 -6.64 9.00 17.18
C ARG A 75 -8.00 8.53 16.66
N SER A 76 -9.04 8.85 17.43
CA SER A 76 -10.46 8.54 17.15
C SER A 76 -10.94 8.91 15.74
N GLU A 77 -10.17 9.73 15.02
CA GLU A 77 -10.38 10.12 13.63
C GLU A 77 -10.27 8.96 12.62
N PHE A 78 -9.50 7.90 12.91
CA PHE A 78 -9.40 6.72 12.04
C PHE A 78 -10.60 5.76 12.16
N ARG A 79 -11.47 5.95 13.15
CA ARG A 79 -12.69 5.13 13.35
C ARG A 79 -13.76 5.37 12.27
N ARG A 80 -13.57 6.35 11.39
CA ARG A 80 -14.51 6.71 10.32
C ARG A 80 -14.39 5.83 9.06
N VAL A 81 -13.31 5.05 8.92
CA VAL A 81 -13.12 4.13 7.78
C VAL A 81 -13.85 2.79 8.00
N SER A 82 -14.38 2.54 9.20
CA SER A 82 -14.99 1.27 9.62
C SER A 82 -16.51 1.34 9.88
N ALA A 83 -17.25 2.16 9.13
CA ALA A 83 -18.72 2.08 9.10
C ALA A 83 -19.17 1.45 7.78
N PRO A 84 -19.59 0.17 7.76
CA PRO A 84 -20.19 -0.42 6.58
C PRO A 84 -21.58 0.19 6.39
N ARG A 85 -21.74 1.17 5.49
CA ARG A 85 -23.06 1.67 5.10
C ARG A 85 -23.68 0.73 4.05
N TRP A 86 -24.10 -0.46 4.49
CA TRP A 86 -24.79 -1.48 3.68
C TRP A 86 -26.24 -1.12 3.30
N SER A 87 -26.71 0.10 3.55
CA SER A 87 -28.10 0.51 3.30
C SER A 87 -28.30 1.43 2.09
N ALA A 88 -27.30 1.59 1.22
CA ALA A 88 -27.36 2.50 0.07
C ALA A 88 -27.39 1.82 -1.30
N TRP A 89 -27.54 0.49 -1.36
CA TRP A 89 -27.81 -0.25 -2.59
C TRP A 89 -29.05 -1.12 -2.35
N GLY A 90 -30.21 -0.46 -2.40
CA GLY A 90 -31.53 -1.07 -2.54
C GLY A 90 -32.23 -0.40 -3.72
#